data_AF-A0AAJ1VC88-F1
#
_entry.id   AF-A0AAJ1VC88-F1
#
_cell.length_a   1.000
_cell.length_b   1.000
_cell.length_c   1.000
_cell.angle_alpha   90.00
_cell.angle_beta   90.00
_cell.angle_gamma   90.00
#
_symmetry.space_group_name_H-M   'P 1'
#
loop_
_entity.id
_entity.type
_entity.pdbx_description
1 polymer ?
#
loop_
_entity_poly.entity_id
_entity_poly.type
_entity_poly.pdbx_seq_one_letter_code
_entity_poly.pdbx_strand_id
1 'polypeptide(L)'
;MNIQINDIVGRVSYKCDVLFRVIDIRDIDGRREAILYGEDIRLIADAPFQDLMIINDNERNDRQRSNEVLQEQSDRLLTQDLELQQQKNGYQSSNGYRYSGEYFQIPGRVLHVDGDASYLRKCMDLYQKFGIPVNGIYCNEKEMPQRIGGLLDHYRPDILVVTGHDAYSKSKGPMSDINAYRHSKDFVQTVREARRRVSHLDQLIIFAGACQSHFESLIQAGANFASSPSRVNIHALDPVYIVGKISFTPFSDHIHVWDVLRNTLTGEKGLGGIETKGVLRTGLPFKPFQEE
;
A
#
# COMPACT_ATOMS: atom_id res chain seq x y z
N MET A 1 -3.47 31.26 19.13
CA MET A 1 -3.34 30.82 17.72
C MET A 1 -4.70 30.32 17.28
N ASN A 2 -5.20 30.79 16.14
CA ASN A 2 -6.46 30.31 15.57
C ASN A 2 -6.10 29.23 14.55
N ILE A 3 -6.17 27.96 14.98
CA ILE A 3 -6.00 26.81 14.09
C ILE A 3 -7.38 26.44 13.56
N GLN A 4 -7.53 26.36 12.25
CA GLN A 4 -8.77 26.02 11.55
C GLN A 4 -8.68 24.64 10.87
N ILE A 5 -9.84 24.11 10.49
CA ILE A 5 -9.91 22.91 9.66
C ILE A 5 -9.23 23.21 8.32
N ASN A 6 -8.44 22.26 7.83
CA ASN A 6 -7.53 22.32 6.67
C ASN A 6 -6.18 23.02 6.89
N ASP A 7 -5.91 23.59 8.06
CA ASP A 7 -4.57 24.11 8.34
C ASP A 7 -3.55 22.96 8.38
N ILE A 8 -2.33 23.26 7.92
CA ILE A 8 -1.20 22.35 7.99
C ILE A 8 -0.41 22.66 9.26
N VAL A 9 -0.28 21.64 10.11
CA VAL A 9 0.31 21.74 11.44
C VAL A 9 1.32 20.63 11.66
N GLY A 10 2.33 20.92 12.47
CA GLY A 10 3.24 19.94 13.05
C GLY A 10 2.96 19.76 14.54
N ARG A 11 3.26 18.57 15.07
CA ARG A 11 3.16 18.31 16.50
C ARG A 11 4.48 18.61 17.22
N VAL A 12 4.46 19.56 18.15
CA VAL A 12 5.66 20.01 18.88
C VAL A 12 6.26 18.88 19.72
N SER A 13 5.43 18.06 20.36
CA SER A 13 5.84 16.87 21.13
C SER A 13 6.62 15.85 20.31
N TYR A 14 6.43 15.85 18.99
CA TYR A 14 7.16 15.00 18.03
C TYR A 14 8.14 15.80 17.17
N LYS A 15 8.52 17.01 17.61
CA LYS A 15 9.46 17.91 16.90
C LYS A 15 9.01 18.28 15.48
N CYS A 16 7.70 18.29 15.23
CA CYS A 16 7.11 18.55 13.92
C CYS A 16 7.68 17.62 12.83
N ASP A 17 7.91 16.34 13.16
CA ASP A 17 8.43 15.30 12.28
C ASP A 17 7.53 15.00 11.09
N VAL A 18 6.21 15.07 11.28
CA VAL A 18 5.19 14.83 10.25
C VAL A 18 4.35 16.07 10.03
N LEU A 19 4.07 16.38 8.76
CA LEU A 19 3.09 17.38 8.38
C LEU A 19 1.69 16.77 8.45
N PHE A 20 0.83 17.39 9.24
CA PHE A 20 -0.55 17.00 9.38
C PHE A 20 -1.48 18.07 8.83
N ARG A 21 -2.59 17.64 8.24
CA ARG A 21 -3.74 18.48 7.94
C ARG A 21 -4.78 18.31 9.05
N VAL A 22 -5.32 19.42 9.56
CA VAL A 22 -6.41 19.39 10.54
C VAL A 22 -7.69 18.98 9.83
N ILE A 23 -8.25 17.81 10.18
CA ILE A 23 -9.46 17.27 9.55
C ILE A 23 -10.72 17.48 10.39
N ASP A 24 -10.57 17.60 11.72
CA ASP A 24 -11.70 17.79 12.64
C ASP A 24 -11.19 18.50 13.90
N ILE A 25 -12.07 19.23 14.60
CA ILE A 25 -11.77 19.93 15.85
C ILE A 25 -12.88 19.58 16.85
N ARG A 26 -12.49 18.98 17.98
CA ARG A 26 -13.40 18.55 19.03
C ARG A 26 -13.14 19.33 20.31
N ASP A 27 -14.20 19.61 21.04
CA ASP A 27 -14.11 20.18 22.38
C ASP A 27 -14.49 19.08 23.38
N ILE A 28 -13.52 18.62 24.16
CA ILE A 28 -13.70 17.58 25.17
C ILE A 28 -13.32 18.20 26.52
N ASP A 29 -14.27 18.27 27.45
CA ASP A 29 -14.09 18.83 28.79
C ASP A 29 -13.45 20.24 28.82
N GLY A 30 -13.80 21.10 27.85
CA GLY A 30 -13.28 22.46 27.74
C GLY A 30 -11.86 22.56 27.16
N ARG A 31 -11.31 21.45 26.65
CA ARG A 31 -10.05 21.40 25.92
C ARG A 31 -10.32 21.11 24.44
N ARG A 32 -9.82 21.99 23.58
CA ARG A 32 -9.85 21.79 22.14
C ARG A 32 -8.77 20.80 21.72
N GLU A 33 -9.20 19.70 21.12
CA GLU A 33 -8.36 18.71 20.45
C GLU A 33 -8.61 18.75 18.95
N ALA A 34 -7.55 18.63 18.16
CA ALA A 34 -7.64 18.48 16.72
C ALA A 34 -7.44 17.02 16.35
N ILE A 35 -8.21 16.55 15.38
CA ILE A 35 -7.89 15.32 14.65
C ILE A 35 -7.07 15.72 13.44
N LEU A 36 -5.92 15.07 13.32
CA LEU A 36 -4.85 15.34 12.38
C LEU A 36 -4.72 14.18 11.40
N TYR A 37 -4.46 14.50 10.13
CA TYR A 37 -4.20 13.54 9.07
C TYR A 37 -2.85 13.80 8.43
N GLY A 38 -1.93 12.84 8.46
CA GLY A 38 -0.62 12.97 7.82
C GLY A 38 -0.74 13.07 6.30
N GLU A 39 -0.15 14.08 5.67
CA GLU A 39 -0.33 14.28 4.22
C GLU A 39 0.31 13.16 3.39
N ASP A 40 1.54 12.79 3.73
CA ASP A 40 2.36 11.84 2.97
C ASP A 40 2.57 10.52 3.72
N ILE A 41 2.03 10.45 4.93
CA ILE A 41 2.15 9.32 5.83
C ILE A 41 0.77 8.95 6.34
N ARG A 42 0.47 7.66 6.33
CA ARG A 42 -0.83 7.10 6.69
C ARG A 42 -1.04 7.07 8.20
N LEU A 43 -1.11 8.25 8.81
CA LEU A 43 -1.20 8.45 10.25
C LEU A 43 -2.36 9.39 10.56
N ILE A 44 -3.31 8.90 11.37
CA ILE A 44 -4.30 9.74 12.03
C ILE A 44 -3.88 9.90 13.49
N ALA A 45 -3.80 11.14 13.94
CA ALA A 45 -3.46 11.46 15.32
C ALA A 45 -4.46 12.46 15.90
N ASP A 46 -4.81 12.29 17.16
CA ASP A 46 -5.41 13.33 17.98
C ASP A 46 -4.31 14.11 18.71
N ALA A 47 -4.47 15.42 18.82
CA ALA A 47 -3.55 16.27 19.54
C ALA A 47 -4.25 17.50 20.13
N PRO A 48 -3.89 17.92 21.35
CA PRO A 48 -4.38 19.17 21.91
C PRO A 48 -3.84 20.35 21.12
N PHE A 49 -4.59 21.45 21.02
CA PHE A 49 -4.18 22.64 20.26
C PHE A 49 -2.83 23.23 20.69
N GLN A 50 -2.44 23.03 21.94
CA GLN A 50 -1.17 23.49 22.50
C GLN A 50 0.04 22.73 21.95
N ASP A 51 -0.19 21.51 21.46
CA ASP A 51 0.83 20.66 20.82
C ASP A 51 0.98 20.96 19.33
N LEU A 52 0.16 21.87 18.77
CA LEU A 52 0.13 22.15 17.34
C LEU A 52 0.88 23.44 17.01
N MET A 53 1.71 23.37 15.97
CA MET A 53 2.39 24.52 15.38
C MET A 53 2.02 24.63 13.91
N ILE A 54 1.50 25.78 13.49
CA ILE A 54 1.25 26.05 12.06
C ILE A 54 2.60 26.10 11.35
N ILE A 55 2.75 25.28 10.31
CA ILE A 55 3.95 25.24 9.49
C ILE A 55 3.82 26.33 8.42
N ASN A 56 4.88 27.13 8.25
CA ASN A 56 4.90 28.19 7.26
C ASN A 56 4.99 27.62 5.83
N ASP A 57 4.61 28.43 4.84
CA ASP A 57 4.58 27.98 3.43
C ASP A 57 5.97 27.59 2.89
N ASN A 58 7.06 28.18 3.41
CA ASN A 58 8.42 27.86 2.95
C ASN A 58 8.84 26.46 3.40
N GLU A 59 8.67 26.12 4.67
CA GLU A 59 9.00 24.81 5.22
C GLU A 59 8.09 23.72 4.64
N ARG A 60 6.82 24.07 4.37
CA ARG A 60 5.90 23.22 3.62
C ARG A 60 6.43 22.94 2.21
N ASN A 61 6.80 23.97 1.46
CA ASN A 61 7.29 23.83 0.08
C ASN A 61 8.59 23.01 0.01
N ASP A 62 9.50 23.18 0.98
CA ASP A 62 10.75 22.42 1.03
C ASP A 62 10.51 20.93 1.32
N ARG A 63 9.62 20.61 2.27
CA ARG A 63 9.24 19.22 2.57
C ARG A 63 8.47 18.58 1.42
N GLN A 64 7.57 19.33 0.79
CA GLN A 64 6.82 18.85 -0.37
C GLN A 64 7.76 18.56 -1.56
N ARG A 65 8.73 19.45 -1.84
CA ARG A 65 9.77 19.19 -2.85
C ARG A 65 10.60 17.95 -2.52
N SER A 66 10.96 17.74 -1.26
CA SER A 66 11.70 16.55 -0.86
C SER A 66 10.90 15.27 -1.12
N ASN A 67 9.60 15.27 -0.82
CA ASN A 67 8.72 14.14 -1.10
C ASN A 67 8.51 13.92 -2.60
N GLU A 68 8.36 15.00 -3.38
CA GLU A 68 8.30 14.93 -4.84
C GLU A 68 9.56 14.30 -5.43
N VAL A 69 10.75 14.68 -4.95
CA VAL A 69 12.03 14.08 -5.38
C VAL A 69 12.10 12.59 -5.05
N LEU A 70 11.67 12.19 -3.85
CA LEU A 70 11.65 10.78 -3.44
C LEU A 70 10.66 9.97 -4.29
N GLN A 71 9.49 10.53 -4.56
CA GLN A 71 8.49 9.92 -5.42
C GLN A 71 9.02 9.78 -6.85
N GLU A 72 9.64 10.83 -7.42
CA GLU A 72 10.27 10.74 -8.75
C GLU A 72 11.36 9.67 -8.83
N GLN A 73 12.18 9.53 -7.78
CA GLN A 73 13.21 8.49 -7.73
C GLN A 73 12.58 7.09 -7.73
N SER A 74 11.55 6.86 -6.91
CA SER A 74 10.85 5.58 -6.87
C SER A 74 10.10 5.27 -8.17
N ASP A 75 9.47 6.29 -8.77
CA ASP A 75 8.81 6.17 -10.07
C ASP A 75 9.79 5.75 -11.16
N ARG A 76 11.00 6.33 -11.18
CA ARG A 76 12.06 5.95 -12.12
C ARG A 76 12.51 4.51 -11.91
N LEU A 77 12.72 4.08 -10.67
CA LEU A 77 13.11 2.70 -10.35
C LEU A 77 12.05 1.70 -10.80
N LEU A 78 10.77 1.98 -10.53
CA LEU A 78 9.68 1.12 -10.97
C LEU A 78 9.61 1.06 -12.49
N THR A 79 9.70 2.21 -13.17
CA THR A 79 9.67 2.27 -14.65
C THR A 79 10.81 1.45 -15.25
N GLN A 80 12.04 1.60 -14.75
CA GLN A 80 13.20 0.82 -15.18
C GLN A 80 13.01 -0.68 -14.96
N ASP A 81 12.47 -1.07 -13.81
CA ASP A 81 12.16 -2.47 -13.52
C ASP A 81 11.13 -3.03 -14.51
N LEU A 82 10.09 -2.27 -14.84
CA LEU A 82 9.07 -2.66 -15.81
C LEU A 82 9.65 -2.82 -17.21
N GLU A 83 10.47 -1.87 -17.66
CA GLU A 83 11.16 -1.93 -18.96
C GLU A 83 12.09 -3.14 -19.06
N LEU A 84 12.89 -3.41 -18.02
CA LEU A 84 13.77 -4.59 -17.96
C LEU A 84 12.96 -5.90 -18.03
N GLN A 85 11.83 -5.98 -17.33
CA GLN A 85 10.95 -7.14 -17.40
C GLN A 85 10.34 -7.30 -18.80
N GLN A 86 9.88 -6.23 -19.43
CA GLN A 86 9.36 -6.27 -20.79
C GLN A 86 10.41 -6.78 -21.79
N GLN A 87 11.65 -6.29 -21.71
CA GLN A 87 12.75 -6.75 -22.55
C GLN A 87 13.07 -8.24 -22.34
N LYS A 88 13.18 -8.67 -21.08
CA LYS A 88 13.41 -10.09 -20.72
C LYS A 88 12.30 -10.99 -21.28
N ASN A 89 11.05 -10.59 -21.08
CA ASN A 89 9.88 -11.34 -21.52
C ASN A 89 9.78 -11.39 -23.05
N GLY A 90 10.10 -10.32 -23.76
CA GLY A 90 10.17 -10.29 -25.22
C GLY A 90 11.24 -11.24 -25.78
N TYR A 91 12.41 -11.28 -25.16
CA TYR A 91 13.47 -12.22 -25.54
C TYR A 91 13.05 -13.69 -25.35
N GLN A 92 12.45 -14.00 -24.20
CA GLN A 92 11.95 -15.35 -23.89
C GLN A 92 10.81 -15.77 -24.83
N SER A 93 9.85 -14.87 -25.08
CA SER A 93 8.66 -15.17 -25.88
C SER A 93 8.96 -15.32 -27.37
N SER A 94 9.97 -14.61 -27.88
CA SER A 94 10.45 -14.79 -29.25
C SER A 94 11.30 -16.04 -29.44
N ASN A 95 11.60 -16.80 -28.37
CA ASN A 95 12.50 -17.95 -28.35
C ASN A 95 13.86 -17.61 -28.99
N GLY A 96 14.40 -16.43 -28.66
CA GLY A 96 15.58 -15.88 -29.31
C GLY A 96 15.35 -15.47 -30.77
N TYR A 97 14.29 -14.68 -31.04
CA TYR A 97 13.94 -14.12 -32.36
C TYR A 97 13.45 -15.11 -33.44
N ARG A 98 12.99 -16.31 -33.07
CA ARG A 98 12.41 -17.28 -34.03
C ARG A 98 10.94 -17.02 -34.35
N TYR A 99 10.22 -16.34 -33.46
CA TYR A 99 8.85 -15.92 -33.69
C TYR A 99 8.81 -14.41 -33.97
N SER A 100 8.31 -14.03 -35.15
CA SER A 100 8.24 -12.63 -35.63
C SER A 100 6.87 -11.98 -35.45
N GLY A 101 5.90 -12.68 -34.87
CA GLY A 101 4.57 -12.12 -34.58
C GLY A 101 4.55 -11.32 -33.27
N GLU A 102 3.52 -10.50 -33.10
CA GLU A 102 3.31 -9.76 -31.85
C GLU A 102 2.82 -10.71 -30.73
N TYR A 103 3.18 -10.36 -29.50
CA TYR A 103 2.71 -11.01 -28.27
C TYR A 103 1.92 -10.03 -27.44
N PHE A 104 1.10 -10.55 -26.53
CA PHE A 104 0.40 -9.72 -25.55
C PHE A 104 0.69 -10.20 -24.14
N GLN A 105 0.56 -9.29 -23.18
CA GLN A 105 0.77 -9.54 -21.78
C GLN A 105 -0.55 -9.35 -21.02
N ILE A 106 -0.83 -10.28 -20.12
CA ILE A 106 -1.92 -10.19 -19.15
C ILE A 106 -1.28 -9.99 -17.78
N PRO A 107 -1.15 -8.74 -17.29
CA PRO A 107 -0.67 -8.47 -15.94
C PRO A 107 -1.70 -8.94 -14.89
N GLY A 108 -1.21 -9.16 -13.67
CA GLY A 108 -2.07 -9.55 -12.55
C GLY A 108 -3.06 -8.47 -12.18
N ARG A 109 -4.32 -8.85 -11.95
CA ARG A 109 -5.40 -7.95 -11.55
C ARG A 109 -5.38 -7.73 -10.05
N VAL A 110 -5.51 -6.47 -9.65
CA VAL A 110 -5.45 -6.03 -8.26
C VAL A 110 -6.84 -5.68 -7.75
N LEU A 111 -7.15 -6.12 -6.54
CA LEU A 111 -8.24 -5.57 -5.72
C LEU A 111 -7.62 -4.86 -4.53
N HIS A 112 -7.79 -3.55 -4.44
CA HIS A 112 -7.32 -2.75 -3.30
C HIS A 112 -8.52 -2.36 -2.44
N VAL A 113 -8.60 -2.93 -1.24
CA VAL A 113 -9.58 -2.58 -0.21
C VAL A 113 -8.91 -1.70 0.83
N ASP A 114 -9.44 -0.49 1.03
CA ASP A 114 -8.78 0.52 1.85
C ASP A 114 -9.74 1.24 2.81
N GLY A 115 -9.33 1.38 4.07
CA GLY A 115 -10.05 2.12 5.12
C GLY A 115 -9.92 3.64 5.08
N ASP A 116 -9.12 4.16 4.16
CA ASP A 116 -8.82 5.57 3.93
C ASP A 116 -9.12 5.95 2.46
N ALA A 117 -10.19 6.71 2.25
CA ALA A 117 -10.63 7.10 0.90
C ALA A 117 -9.64 8.03 0.18
N SER A 118 -8.95 8.91 0.92
CA SER A 118 -7.94 9.81 0.35
C SER A 118 -6.72 9.05 -0.11
N TYR A 119 -6.23 8.14 0.73
CA TYR A 119 -5.06 7.32 0.42
C TYR A 119 -5.36 6.35 -0.71
N LEU A 120 -6.54 5.71 -0.70
CA LEU A 120 -7.00 4.86 -1.80
C LEU A 120 -6.91 5.61 -3.13
N ARG A 121 -7.43 6.85 -3.19
CA ARG A 121 -7.36 7.67 -4.41
C ARG A 121 -5.93 7.87 -4.88
N LYS A 122 -5.01 8.24 -3.98
CA LYS A 122 -3.58 8.38 -4.30
C LYS A 122 -2.98 7.09 -4.86
N CYS A 123 -3.27 5.93 -4.25
CA CYS A 123 -2.80 4.64 -4.77
C CYS A 123 -3.39 4.31 -6.14
N MET A 124 -4.69 4.60 -6.36
CA MET A 124 -5.33 4.38 -7.66
C MET A 124 -4.70 5.23 -8.77
N ASP A 125 -4.39 6.50 -8.50
CA ASP A 125 -3.70 7.38 -9.45
C ASP A 125 -2.32 6.82 -9.82
N LEU A 126 -1.59 6.29 -8.83
CA LEU A 126 -0.29 5.64 -9.05
C LEU A 126 -0.41 4.33 -9.83
N TYR A 127 -1.37 3.46 -9.50
CA TYR A 127 -1.62 2.23 -10.27
C TYR A 127 -1.94 2.55 -11.73
N GLN A 128 -2.78 3.56 -11.97
CA GLN A 128 -3.14 3.99 -13.31
C GLN A 128 -1.92 4.54 -14.06
N LYS A 129 -1.07 5.33 -13.39
CA LYS A 129 0.19 5.83 -13.97
C LYS A 129 1.10 4.70 -14.45
N PHE A 130 1.15 3.57 -13.74
CA PHE A 130 1.97 2.41 -14.09
C PHE A 130 1.24 1.35 -14.92
N GLY A 131 -0.01 1.59 -15.35
CA GLY A 131 -0.78 0.65 -16.16
C GLY A 131 -1.16 -0.65 -15.44
N ILE A 132 -1.23 -0.63 -14.10
CA ILE A 132 -1.60 -1.80 -13.29
C ILE A 132 -3.14 -1.92 -13.27
N PRO A 133 -3.72 -3.06 -13.69
CA PRO A 133 -5.17 -3.24 -13.65
C PRO A 133 -5.65 -3.36 -12.21
N VAL A 134 -6.43 -2.40 -11.72
CA VAL A 134 -6.86 -2.34 -10.32
C VAL A 134 -8.33 -1.97 -10.16
N ASN A 135 -9.00 -2.58 -9.18
CA ASN A 135 -10.28 -2.11 -8.63
C ASN A 135 -10.05 -1.63 -7.19
N GLY A 136 -10.42 -0.39 -6.90
CA GLY A 136 -10.30 0.21 -5.56
C GLY A 136 -11.64 0.26 -4.84
N ILE A 137 -11.71 -0.24 -3.61
CA ILE A 137 -12.91 -0.26 -2.77
C ILE A 137 -12.62 0.39 -1.42
N TYR A 138 -13.30 1.50 -1.15
CA TYR A 138 -13.33 2.05 0.20
C TYR A 138 -14.19 1.17 1.11
N CYS A 139 -13.64 0.76 2.25
CA CYS A 139 -14.31 -0.08 3.22
C CYS A 139 -13.75 0.20 4.62
N ASN A 140 -14.60 0.44 5.61
CA ASN A 140 -14.11 0.58 6.98
C ASN A 140 -13.44 -0.72 7.45
N GLU A 141 -12.36 -0.61 8.23
CA GLU A 141 -11.55 -1.74 8.67
C GLU A 141 -12.39 -2.81 9.37
N LYS A 142 -13.35 -2.40 10.20
CA LYS A 142 -14.24 -3.32 10.94
C LYS A 142 -15.21 -4.10 10.05
N GLU A 143 -15.46 -3.61 8.84
CA GLU A 143 -16.37 -4.19 7.86
C GLU A 143 -15.63 -5.03 6.80
N MET A 144 -14.31 -4.88 6.69
CA MET A 144 -13.49 -5.61 5.72
C MET A 144 -13.64 -7.13 5.85
N PRO A 145 -13.63 -7.74 7.06
CA PRO A 145 -13.76 -9.19 7.19
C PRO A 145 -15.05 -9.75 6.59
N GLN A 146 -16.15 -9.04 6.74
CA GLN A 146 -17.47 -9.49 6.30
C GLN A 146 -17.64 -9.28 4.79
N ARG A 147 -17.04 -8.22 4.23
CA ARG A 147 -17.19 -7.87 2.81
C ARG A 147 -16.22 -8.60 1.90
N ILE A 148 -15.03 -8.96 2.37
CA ILE A 148 -13.95 -9.45 1.50
C ILE A 148 -14.33 -10.69 0.71
N GLY A 149 -15.09 -11.62 1.28
CA GLY A 149 -15.52 -12.83 0.60
C GLY A 149 -16.32 -12.55 -0.68
N GLY A 150 -17.31 -11.67 -0.60
CA GLY A 150 -18.12 -11.28 -1.76
C GLY A 150 -17.34 -10.47 -2.79
N LEU A 151 -16.38 -9.64 -2.35
CA LEU A 151 -15.51 -8.89 -3.25
C LEU A 151 -14.59 -9.84 -4.05
N LEU A 152 -14.04 -10.88 -3.42
CA LEU A 152 -13.21 -11.87 -4.10
C LEU A 152 -14.02 -12.66 -5.14
N ASP A 153 -15.27 -13.03 -4.83
CA ASP A 153 -16.14 -13.75 -5.78
C ASP A 153 -16.44 -12.91 -7.03
N HIS A 154 -16.64 -11.60 -6.85
CA HIS A 154 -17.00 -10.66 -7.90
C HIS A 154 -15.80 -10.26 -8.77
N TYR A 155 -14.72 -9.77 -8.15
CA TYR A 155 -13.58 -9.21 -8.88
C TYR A 155 -12.57 -10.26 -9.31
N ARG A 156 -12.49 -11.39 -8.60
CA ARG A 156 -11.53 -12.50 -8.82
C ARG A 156 -10.10 -12.00 -9.07
N PRO A 157 -9.51 -11.24 -8.13
CA PRO A 157 -8.18 -10.68 -8.32
C PRO A 157 -7.09 -11.75 -8.20
N ASP A 158 -5.92 -11.46 -8.77
CA ASP A 158 -4.68 -12.22 -8.56
C ASP A 158 -3.93 -11.68 -7.33
N ILE A 159 -4.07 -10.37 -7.06
CA ILE A 159 -3.44 -9.67 -5.95
C ILE A 159 -4.52 -8.93 -5.13
N LEU A 160 -4.55 -9.18 -3.82
CA LEU A 160 -5.40 -8.48 -2.87
C LEU A 160 -4.55 -7.57 -1.99
N VAL A 161 -4.91 -6.30 -1.90
CA VAL A 161 -4.31 -5.30 -1.01
C VAL A 161 -5.35 -4.92 0.04
N VAL A 162 -5.05 -5.18 1.32
CA VAL A 162 -5.91 -4.84 2.46
C VAL A 162 -5.17 -3.87 3.35
N THR A 163 -5.55 -2.60 3.30
CA THR A 163 -4.87 -1.54 4.03
C THR A 163 -5.89 -0.64 4.72
N GLY A 164 -5.52 0.03 5.81
CA GLY A 164 -6.48 0.86 6.57
C GLY A 164 -5.75 1.75 7.56
N HIS A 165 -6.39 2.22 8.60
CA HIS A 165 -5.69 2.89 9.69
C HIS A 165 -5.25 1.84 10.71
N ASP A 166 -4.08 2.00 11.29
CA ASP A 166 -3.66 1.22 12.46
C ASP A 166 -2.68 2.02 13.30
N ALA A 167 -2.54 1.62 14.55
CA ALA A 167 -1.61 2.25 15.47
C ALA A 167 -1.33 1.31 16.64
N TYR A 168 -0.07 1.27 17.05
CA TYR A 168 0.33 0.56 18.27
C TYR A 168 0.20 1.46 19.49
N SER A 169 -0.45 0.95 20.53
CA SER A 169 -0.65 1.66 21.80
C SER A 169 0.08 0.97 22.95
N LYS A 170 1.18 1.57 23.41
CA LYS A 170 1.99 1.06 24.54
C LYS A 170 1.19 0.92 25.84
N SER A 171 0.13 1.71 26.05
CA SER A 171 -0.70 1.65 27.24
C SER A 171 -1.65 0.45 27.26
N LYS A 172 -1.94 -0.14 26.09
CA LYS A 172 -2.84 -1.29 25.95
C LYS A 172 -2.14 -2.64 26.09
N GLY A 173 -0.82 -2.68 25.96
CA GLY A 173 -0.04 -3.92 26.08
C GLY A 173 1.31 -3.85 25.38
N PRO A 174 2.11 -4.93 25.45
CA PRO A 174 3.39 -5.04 24.73
C PRO A 174 3.17 -5.14 23.21
N MET A 175 4.23 -4.92 22.41
CA MET A 175 4.19 -5.00 20.94
C MET A 175 3.83 -6.40 20.40
N SER A 176 4.02 -7.44 21.21
CA SER A 176 3.63 -8.81 20.86
C SER A 176 2.14 -9.08 21.05
N ASP A 177 1.40 -8.16 21.69
CA ASP A 177 -0.02 -8.33 21.93
C ASP A 177 -0.83 -7.62 20.84
N ILE A 178 -1.52 -8.40 20.01
CA ILE A 178 -2.42 -7.89 18.97
C ILE A 178 -3.55 -7.00 19.53
N ASN A 179 -3.92 -7.15 20.82
CA ASN A 179 -4.89 -6.28 21.48
C ASN A 179 -4.38 -4.85 21.67
N ALA A 180 -3.07 -4.63 21.61
CA ALA A 180 -2.46 -3.31 21.72
C ALA A 180 -2.58 -2.48 20.43
N TYR A 181 -3.14 -3.05 19.38
CA TYR A 181 -3.27 -2.45 18.05
C TYR A 181 -4.72 -2.09 17.76
N ARG A 182 -4.94 -1.03 16.99
CA ARG A 182 -6.28 -0.48 16.75
C ARG A 182 -7.10 -1.38 15.81
N HIS A 183 -6.52 -1.79 14.68
CA HIS A 183 -7.21 -2.51 13.60
C HIS A 183 -6.45 -3.73 13.09
N SER A 184 -5.27 -4.05 13.63
CA SER A 184 -4.54 -5.28 13.25
C SER A 184 -5.39 -6.54 13.33
N LYS A 185 -6.30 -6.64 14.31
CA LYS A 185 -7.24 -7.77 14.41
C LYS A 185 -8.20 -7.85 13.21
N ASP A 186 -8.71 -6.71 12.79
CA ASP A 186 -9.65 -6.62 11.67
C ASP A 186 -8.95 -7.03 10.36
N PHE A 187 -7.72 -6.57 10.14
CA PHE A 187 -6.90 -7.02 9.00
C PHE A 187 -6.59 -8.51 9.07
N VAL A 188 -6.16 -9.03 10.23
CA VAL A 188 -5.91 -10.47 10.41
C VAL A 188 -7.14 -11.30 10.10
N GLN A 189 -8.32 -10.87 10.56
CA GLN A 189 -9.56 -11.55 10.24
C GLN A 189 -9.87 -11.47 8.74
N THR A 190 -9.69 -10.32 8.12
CA THR A 190 -9.88 -10.13 6.67
C THR A 190 -8.98 -11.07 5.85
N VAL A 191 -7.71 -11.18 6.21
CA VAL A 191 -6.76 -12.11 5.57
C VAL A 191 -7.23 -13.56 5.74
N ARG A 192 -7.69 -13.95 6.93
CA ARG A 192 -8.21 -15.30 7.18
C ARG A 192 -9.46 -15.59 6.35
N GLU A 193 -10.40 -14.65 6.24
CA GLU A 193 -11.59 -14.82 5.40
C GLU A 193 -11.21 -14.94 3.91
N ALA A 194 -10.26 -14.13 3.44
CA ALA A 194 -9.73 -14.26 2.08
C ALA A 194 -9.11 -15.65 1.85
N ARG A 195 -8.33 -16.16 2.82
CA ARG A 195 -7.71 -17.49 2.76
C ARG A 195 -8.68 -18.65 2.89
N ARG A 196 -9.86 -18.46 3.48
CA ARG A 196 -10.94 -19.45 3.42
C ARG A 196 -11.51 -19.60 2.01
N ARG A 197 -11.50 -18.54 1.21
CA ARG A 197 -11.96 -18.57 -0.19
C ARG A 197 -10.85 -19.04 -1.13
N VAL A 198 -9.64 -18.53 -0.97
CA VAL A 198 -8.46 -18.90 -1.77
C VAL A 198 -7.29 -19.21 -0.85
N SER A 199 -7.13 -20.49 -0.52
CA SER A 199 -6.15 -20.96 0.46
C SER A 199 -4.70 -20.90 -0.04
N HIS A 200 -4.48 -21.01 -1.36
CA HIS A 200 -3.16 -21.12 -1.94
C HIS A 200 -2.46 -19.75 -2.03
N LEU A 201 -1.26 -19.64 -1.44
CA LEU A 201 -0.48 -18.39 -1.36
C LEU A 201 -0.12 -17.80 -2.73
N ASP A 202 0.18 -18.67 -3.71
CA ASP A 202 0.50 -18.25 -5.09
C ASP A 202 -0.74 -18.02 -6.00
N GLN A 203 -1.96 -18.37 -5.56
CA GLN A 203 -3.17 -18.11 -6.36
C GLN A 203 -3.81 -16.75 -6.03
N LEU A 204 -3.72 -16.34 -4.77
CA LEU A 204 -4.11 -15.01 -4.33
C LEU A 204 -2.97 -14.45 -3.50
N ILE A 205 -2.27 -13.47 -4.03
CA ILE A 205 -1.17 -12.82 -3.33
C ILE A 205 -1.76 -11.70 -2.48
N ILE A 206 -1.51 -11.73 -1.16
CA ILE A 206 -2.11 -10.78 -0.23
C ILE A 206 -1.04 -9.85 0.33
N PHE A 207 -1.20 -8.55 0.12
CA PHE A 207 -0.55 -7.50 0.89
C PHE A 207 -1.52 -7.01 1.98
N ALA A 208 -1.10 -6.98 3.25
CA ALA A 208 -1.97 -6.56 4.34
C ALA A 208 -1.31 -5.63 5.36
N GLY A 209 -2.08 -4.69 5.90
CA GLY A 209 -1.70 -3.88 7.05
C GLY A 209 -1.56 -2.39 6.74
N ALA A 210 -1.31 -1.61 7.78
CA ALA A 210 -1.14 -0.18 7.75
C ALA A 210 0.12 0.26 8.51
N CYS A 211 0.27 1.56 8.74
CA CYS A 211 1.28 2.08 9.67
C CYS A 211 1.17 1.39 11.02
N GLN A 212 2.32 0.96 11.54
CA GLN A 212 2.44 0.34 12.85
C GLN A 212 1.59 -0.93 13.05
N SER A 213 1.17 -1.63 12.00
CA SER A 213 0.41 -2.88 12.17
C SER A 213 1.22 -3.99 12.84
N HIS A 214 0.51 -4.96 13.42
CA HIS A 214 1.09 -6.17 13.99
C HIS A 214 1.50 -7.16 12.90
N PHE A 215 2.66 -6.88 12.28
CA PHE A 215 3.25 -7.63 11.18
C PHE A 215 3.18 -9.17 11.33
N GLU A 216 3.61 -9.71 12.46
CA GLU A 216 3.77 -11.15 12.67
C GLU A 216 2.42 -11.87 12.58
N SER A 217 1.36 -11.25 13.11
CA SER A 217 0.01 -11.81 13.07
C SER A 217 -0.57 -11.80 11.65
N LEU A 218 -0.22 -10.79 10.83
CA LEU A 218 -0.65 -10.71 9.43
C LEU A 218 0.00 -11.78 8.57
N ILE A 219 1.31 -11.98 8.72
CA ILE A 219 2.03 -13.08 8.05
C ILE A 219 1.48 -14.43 8.51
N GLN A 220 1.30 -14.64 9.81
CA GLN A 220 0.73 -15.88 10.34
C GLN A 220 -0.70 -16.13 9.86
N ALA A 221 -1.47 -15.08 9.58
CA ALA A 221 -2.81 -15.19 9.01
C ALA A 221 -2.83 -15.64 7.54
N GLY A 222 -1.69 -15.57 6.85
CA GLY A 222 -1.53 -15.99 5.46
C GLY A 222 -1.33 -14.83 4.48
N ALA A 223 -0.94 -13.63 4.93
CA ALA A 223 -0.51 -12.57 4.05
C ALA A 223 0.86 -12.91 3.43
N ASN A 224 1.06 -12.61 2.15
CA ASN A 224 2.35 -12.76 1.49
C ASN A 224 3.29 -11.61 1.89
N PHE A 225 2.74 -10.40 1.94
CA PHE A 225 3.43 -9.20 2.37
C PHE A 225 2.62 -8.52 3.47
N ALA A 226 3.32 -7.96 4.46
CA ALA A 226 2.69 -7.20 5.50
C ALA A 226 3.50 -5.97 5.89
N SER A 227 2.80 -4.95 6.36
CA SER A 227 3.41 -3.70 6.77
C SER A 227 3.93 -3.72 8.21
N SER A 228 4.86 -2.81 8.44
CA SER A 228 5.44 -2.36 9.70
C SER A 228 6.03 -3.44 10.62
N PRO A 229 6.99 -4.29 10.18
CA PRO A 229 7.73 -5.18 11.08
C PRO A 229 8.32 -4.44 12.30
N SER A 230 8.86 -3.24 12.08
CA SER A 230 9.43 -2.39 13.13
C SER A 230 8.43 -1.40 13.74
N ARG A 231 7.14 -1.53 13.43
CA ARG A 231 6.04 -0.65 13.90
C ARG A 231 6.30 0.82 13.56
N VAL A 232 6.83 1.05 12.35
CA VAL A 232 7.07 2.37 11.79
C VAL A 232 5.92 2.78 10.87
N ASN A 233 5.87 4.06 10.56
CA ASN A 233 5.01 4.60 9.52
C ASN A 233 5.50 4.15 8.14
N ILE A 234 4.57 3.83 7.24
CA ILE A 234 4.85 3.42 5.85
C ILE A 234 4.40 4.48 4.85
N HIS A 235 5.10 4.58 3.73
CA HIS A 235 4.79 5.54 2.68
C HIS A 235 3.61 5.10 1.80
N ALA A 236 2.99 6.05 1.10
CA ALA A 236 1.86 5.79 0.18
C ALA A 236 2.20 4.91 -1.03
N LEU A 237 3.42 5.07 -1.52
CA LEU A 237 3.92 4.42 -2.74
C LEU A 237 4.38 2.96 -2.50
N ASP A 238 4.67 2.62 -1.24
CA ASP A 238 5.25 1.34 -0.88
C ASP A 238 4.38 0.14 -1.31
N PRO A 239 3.06 0.10 -0.98
CA PRO A 239 2.19 -0.99 -1.46
C PRO A 239 2.12 -1.05 -2.99
N VAL A 240 2.09 0.11 -3.67
CA VAL A 240 1.98 0.19 -5.13
C VAL A 240 3.20 -0.41 -5.80
N TYR A 241 4.40 -0.13 -5.28
CA TYR A 241 5.65 -0.68 -5.81
C TYR A 241 5.69 -2.21 -5.71
N ILE A 242 5.35 -2.76 -4.53
CA ILE A 242 5.30 -4.21 -4.33
C ILE A 242 4.31 -4.86 -5.29
N VAL A 243 3.11 -4.30 -5.39
CA VAL A 243 2.02 -4.82 -6.23
C VAL A 243 2.38 -4.73 -7.71
N GLY A 244 3.00 -3.64 -8.16
CA GLY A 244 3.49 -3.49 -9.52
C GLY A 244 4.54 -4.54 -9.86
N LYS A 245 5.52 -4.74 -8.97
CA LYS A 245 6.54 -5.77 -9.16
C LYS A 245 5.92 -7.16 -9.31
N ILE A 246 4.94 -7.50 -8.47
CA ILE A 246 4.23 -8.79 -8.54
C ILE A 246 3.44 -8.93 -9.84
N SER A 247 2.65 -7.91 -10.19
CA SER A 247 1.75 -7.90 -11.34
C SER A 247 2.49 -8.11 -12.68
N PHE A 248 3.71 -7.58 -12.79
CA PHE A 248 4.52 -7.63 -14.00
C PHE A 248 5.67 -8.67 -13.96
N THR A 249 5.82 -9.43 -12.88
CA THR A 249 6.75 -10.56 -12.86
C THR A 249 6.06 -11.81 -13.46
N PRO A 250 6.72 -12.59 -14.34
CA PRO A 250 6.18 -13.85 -14.87
C PRO A 250 5.78 -14.83 -13.77
N PHE A 251 4.71 -15.59 -13.99
CA PHE A 251 4.27 -16.63 -13.04
C PHE A 251 5.27 -17.76 -12.79
N SER A 252 6.25 -17.93 -13.68
CA SER A 252 7.33 -18.90 -13.55
C SER A 252 8.46 -18.42 -12.64
N ASP A 253 8.51 -17.11 -12.39
CA ASP A 253 9.64 -16.46 -11.73
C ASP A 253 9.29 -16.19 -10.27
N HIS A 254 10.29 -16.35 -9.40
CA HIS A 254 10.20 -16.05 -7.98
C HIS A 254 10.55 -14.58 -7.72
N ILE A 255 9.83 -13.96 -6.79
CA ILE A 255 10.09 -12.61 -6.32
C ILE A 255 10.83 -12.71 -5.00
N HIS A 256 12.10 -12.31 -5.01
CA HIS A 256 12.89 -12.23 -3.78
C HIS A 256 12.43 -11.03 -2.95
N VAL A 257 12.02 -11.31 -1.71
CA VAL A 257 11.51 -10.31 -0.76
C VAL A 257 12.49 -9.13 -0.62
N TRP A 258 13.78 -9.42 -0.50
CA TRP A 258 14.81 -8.39 -0.35
C TRP A 258 14.88 -7.40 -1.53
N ASP A 259 14.73 -7.90 -2.76
CA ASP A 259 14.77 -7.06 -3.96
C ASP A 259 13.59 -6.10 -4.03
N VAL A 260 12.43 -6.52 -3.51
CA VAL A 260 11.25 -5.67 -3.40
C VAL A 260 11.43 -4.63 -2.29
N LEU A 261 11.85 -5.07 -1.10
CA LEU A 261 11.94 -4.20 0.08
C LEU A 261 12.96 -3.07 -0.10
N ARG A 262 14.16 -3.36 -0.64
CA ARG A 262 15.23 -2.35 -0.78
C ARG A 262 14.88 -1.19 -1.71
N ASN A 263 13.90 -1.38 -2.59
CA ASN A 263 13.45 -0.38 -3.57
C ASN A 263 12.18 0.36 -3.10
N THR A 264 11.63 -0.01 -1.94
CA THR A 264 10.53 0.73 -1.28
C THR A 264 11.11 1.87 -0.46
N LEU A 265 10.33 2.92 -0.21
CA LEU A 265 10.79 4.11 0.50
C LEU A 265 11.03 3.83 1.98
N THR A 266 10.23 2.96 2.60
CA THR A 266 10.39 2.63 4.02
C THR A 266 11.33 1.44 4.27
N GLY A 267 11.62 0.64 3.25
CA GLY A 267 12.54 -0.49 3.35
C GLY A 267 12.04 -1.61 4.28
N GLU A 268 12.99 -2.41 4.78
CA GLU A 268 12.74 -3.58 5.64
C GLU A 268 12.18 -3.24 7.02
N LYS A 269 12.31 -1.98 7.45
CA LYS A 269 11.70 -1.50 8.70
C LYS A 269 10.19 -1.38 8.56
N GLY A 270 9.74 -0.92 7.40
CA GLY A 270 8.35 -0.63 7.10
C GLY A 270 7.59 -1.75 6.43
N LEU A 271 8.26 -2.70 5.78
CA LEU A 271 7.61 -3.75 5.02
C LEU A 271 8.35 -5.07 5.19
N GLY A 272 7.61 -6.16 5.12
CA GLY A 272 8.17 -7.51 5.12
C GLY A 272 7.28 -8.47 4.35
N GLY A 273 7.74 -9.69 4.17
CA GLY A 273 6.96 -10.70 3.47
C GLY A 273 7.67 -12.04 3.36
N ILE A 274 7.04 -12.94 2.62
CA ILE A 274 7.53 -14.27 2.28
C ILE A 274 7.76 -14.36 0.77
N GLU A 275 8.59 -15.32 0.36
CA GLU A 275 8.81 -15.57 -1.07
C GLU A 275 7.48 -15.89 -1.77
N THR A 276 7.28 -15.30 -2.95
CA THR A 276 6.05 -15.42 -3.74
C THR A 276 6.39 -15.40 -5.23
N LYS A 277 5.56 -16.02 -6.08
CA LYS A 277 5.73 -15.96 -7.54
C LYS A 277 5.14 -14.69 -8.15
N GLY A 278 5.58 -14.36 -9.36
CA GLY A 278 4.86 -13.40 -10.20
C GLY A 278 3.49 -13.92 -10.65
N VAL A 279 2.74 -13.07 -11.35
CA VAL A 279 1.41 -13.44 -11.90
C VAL A 279 1.23 -13.09 -13.37
N LEU A 280 2.19 -12.40 -13.99
CA LEU A 280 2.15 -12.03 -15.41
C LEU A 280 2.07 -13.26 -16.30
N ARG A 281 1.20 -13.20 -17.30
CA ARG A 281 1.09 -14.19 -18.39
C ARG A 281 1.42 -13.54 -19.72
N THR A 282 2.15 -14.26 -20.56
CA THR A 282 2.43 -13.85 -21.95
C THR A 282 1.69 -14.79 -22.91
N GLY A 283 0.96 -14.21 -23.86
CA GLY A 283 0.16 -14.93 -24.85
C GLY A 283 0.60 -14.65 -26.29
N LEU A 284 0.33 -15.61 -27.16
CA LEU A 284 0.68 -15.63 -28.59
C LEU A 284 -0.44 -16.33 -29.39
N PRO A 285 -0.76 -15.93 -30.63
CA PRO A 285 -0.36 -14.68 -31.30
C PRO A 285 -1.20 -13.48 -30.84
N PHE A 286 -0.67 -12.26 -30.91
CA PHE A 286 -1.49 -11.05 -30.91
C PHE A 286 -1.79 -10.62 -32.35
N LYS A 287 -3.07 -10.50 -32.69
CA LYS A 287 -3.54 -9.95 -33.96
C LYS A 287 -4.57 -8.87 -33.64
N PRO A 288 -4.20 -7.57 -33.66
CA PRO A 288 -5.19 -6.52 -33.52
C PRO A 288 -6.21 -6.66 -34.65
N PHE A 289 -7.50 -6.61 -34.31
CA PHE A 289 -8.56 -6.56 -35.32
C PHE A 289 -8.34 -5.31 -36.17
N GLN A 290 -8.10 -5.48 -37.46
CA GLN A 290 -8.21 -4.40 -38.43
C GLN A 290 -9.70 -4.23 -38.71
N GLU A 291 -10.29 -3.12 -38.28
CA GLU A 291 -11.60 -2.71 -38.81
C GLU A 291 -11.41 -2.39 -40.29
N GLU A 292 -12.06 -3.17 -41.17
CA GLU A 292 -12.22 -2.88 -42.61
C GLU A 292 -13.17 -1.71 -42.84
#